data_AF-A0A0S8DRF2-F1
#
_entry.id   AF-A0A0S8DRF2-F1
#
_cell.length_a   1.000
_cell.length_b   1.000
_cell.length_c   1.000
_cell.angle_alpha   90.00
_cell.angle_beta   90.00
_cell.angle_gamma   90.00
#
_symmetry.space_group_name_H-M   'P 1'
#
loop_
_entity.id
_entity.type
_entity.pdbx_description
1 polymer ?
#
loop_
_entity_poly.entity_id
_entity_poly.type
_entity_poly.pdbx_seq_one_letter_code
_entity_poly.pdbx_strand_id
1 'polypeptide(L)'
;IYDRKKGFSRKTNSAGGIEGGITNGQPVVVRIAMKPIATLGKPLSSVDIKTKQKVKAQVERHDICAVAAAGVVGEAVLAFELADAMTEKFGGDSLSEMKRNYDGYIRQVKSF
;
A
#
# COMPACT_ATOMS: atom_id res chain seq x y z
N ILE A 1 10.97 22.06 -8.81
CA ILE A 1 11.26 22.77 -10.08
C ILE A 1 9.93 23.19 -10.66
N TYR A 2 9.78 24.47 -11.02
CA TYR A 2 8.59 24.97 -11.69
C TYR A 2 8.86 25.06 -13.19
N ASP A 3 7.91 24.59 -14.01
CA ASP A 3 7.88 24.79 -15.45
C ASP A 3 6.50 25.33 -15.85
N ARG A 4 6.47 26.33 -16.74
CA ARG A 4 5.22 27.04 -17.10
C ARG A 4 4.19 26.14 -17.81
N LYS A 5 4.62 25.02 -18.42
CA LYS A 5 3.73 24.05 -19.09
C LYS A 5 3.39 22.85 -18.19
N LYS A 6 4.28 22.46 -17.28
CA LYS A 6 4.16 21.23 -16.45
C LYS A 6 3.82 21.48 -14.97
N GLY A 7 3.87 22.73 -14.51
CA GLY A 7 3.65 23.11 -13.12
C GLY A 7 4.82 22.73 -12.20
N PHE A 8 4.52 22.51 -10.91
CA PHE A 8 5.52 22.10 -9.92
C PHE A 8 5.90 20.62 -10.07
N SER A 9 7.20 20.35 -10.06
CA SER A 9 7.77 19.00 -10.18
C SER A 9 8.95 18.80 -9.23
N ARG A 10 9.36 17.54 -9.01
CA ARG A 10 10.53 17.17 -8.21
C ARG A 10 11.61 16.57 -9.11
N LYS A 11 12.88 16.78 -8.73
CA LYS A 11 14.03 16.15 -9.41
C LYS A 11 14.12 14.66 -9.10
N THR A 12 13.77 14.28 -7.87
CA THR A 12 13.82 12.91 -7.36
C THR A 12 12.55 12.61 -6.57
N ASN A 13 12.28 11.33 -6.34
CA ASN A 13 11.12 10.87 -5.58
C ASN A 13 11.54 10.10 -4.30
N SER A 14 12.52 10.63 -3.56
CA SER A 14 13.01 9.97 -2.33
C SER A 14 11.95 9.91 -1.22
N ALA A 15 10.97 10.81 -1.25
CA ALA A 15 9.83 10.82 -0.34
C ALA A 15 8.73 9.80 -0.72
N GLY A 16 8.89 9.07 -1.84
CA GLY A 16 7.94 8.05 -2.27
C GLY A 16 6.55 8.58 -2.58
N GLY A 17 6.46 9.80 -3.12
CA GLY A 17 5.19 10.42 -3.54
C GLY A 17 4.38 11.08 -2.42
N ILE A 18 4.83 11.02 -1.17
CA ILE A 18 4.10 11.56 -0.01
C ILE A 18 4.96 12.57 0.75
N GLU A 19 4.42 13.76 0.99
CA GLU A 19 5.04 14.78 1.83
C GLU A 19 4.01 15.34 2.81
N GLY A 20 4.34 15.38 4.10
CA GLY A 20 3.41 15.88 5.13
C GLY A 20 2.09 15.10 5.21
N GLY A 21 2.09 13.83 4.81
CA GLY A 21 0.87 12.99 4.77
C GLY A 21 0.00 13.18 3.52
N ILE A 22 0.43 13.96 2.53
CA ILE A 22 -0.35 14.26 1.32
C ILE A 22 0.42 13.82 0.07
N THR A 23 -0.30 13.29 -0.94
CA THR A 23 0.28 12.96 -2.24
C THR A 23 0.82 14.21 -2.94
N ASN A 24 2.06 14.15 -3.41
CA ASN A 24 2.77 15.32 -3.93
C ASN A 24 2.84 15.38 -5.48
N GLY A 25 2.12 14.48 -6.15
CA GLY A 25 2.05 14.35 -7.62
C GLY A 25 3.13 13.47 -8.25
N GLN A 26 4.12 12.98 -7.47
CA GLN A 26 5.03 11.92 -7.91
C GLN A 26 4.40 10.54 -7.69
N PRO A 27 4.93 9.46 -8.30
CA PRO A 27 4.48 8.10 -8.02
C PRO A 27 4.51 7.79 -6.52
N VAL A 28 3.45 7.18 -6.00
CA VAL A 28 3.44 6.66 -4.64
C VAL A 28 4.27 5.39 -4.60
N VAL A 29 5.31 5.36 -3.78
CA VAL A 29 6.26 4.23 -3.68
C VAL A 29 6.23 3.68 -2.27
N VAL A 30 5.72 2.46 -2.13
CA VAL A 30 5.64 1.73 -0.86
C VAL A 30 6.54 0.50 -0.93
N ARG A 31 7.23 0.19 0.18
CA ARG A 31 8.00 -1.05 0.34
C ARG A 31 7.49 -1.82 1.53
N ILE A 32 7.32 -3.12 1.35
CA ILE A 32 6.78 -4.03 2.37
C ILE A 32 7.88 -5.02 2.77
N ALA A 33 8.08 -5.19 4.06
CA ALA A 33 8.94 -6.23 4.62
C ALA A 33 8.08 -7.39 5.12
N MET A 34 8.12 -8.51 4.40
CA MET A 34 7.42 -9.72 4.80
C MET A 34 8.37 -10.62 5.61
N LYS A 35 7.99 -10.96 6.84
CA LYS A 35 8.70 -12.01 7.59
C LYS A 35 8.56 -13.36 6.86
N PRO A 36 9.50 -14.31 7.04
CA PRO A 36 9.31 -15.67 6.57
C PRO A 36 7.98 -16.27 7.07
N ILE A 37 7.39 -17.15 6.27
CA ILE A 37 6.17 -17.85 6.66
C ILE A 37 6.42 -18.62 7.96
N ALA A 38 5.40 -18.64 8.83
CA ALA A 38 5.56 -19.04 10.22
C ALA A 38 5.98 -20.51 10.41
N THR A 39 5.47 -21.42 9.58
CA THR A 39 5.73 -22.86 9.68
C THR A 39 6.92 -23.24 8.81
N LEU A 40 7.82 -24.03 9.40
CA LEU A 40 9.03 -24.52 8.73
C LEU A 40 8.97 -26.03 8.58
N GLY A 41 9.43 -26.54 7.44
CA GLY A 41 9.56 -27.99 7.23
C GLY A 41 10.46 -28.68 8.26
N LYS A 42 11.38 -27.93 8.89
CA LYS A 42 12.05 -28.33 10.14
C LYS A 42 11.36 -27.63 11.32
N PRO A 43 10.48 -28.32 12.08
CA PRO A 43 9.70 -27.68 13.13
C PRO A 43 10.55 -27.06 14.24
N LEU A 44 10.17 -25.85 14.63
CA LEU A 44 10.76 -25.16 15.78
C LEU A 44 10.24 -25.75 17.09
N SER A 45 10.96 -25.51 18.18
CA SER A 45 10.49 -25.87 19.53
C SER A 45 9.33 -24.96 19.93
N SER A 46 8.30 -25.55 20.51
CA SER A 46 7.06 -24.91 20.94
C SER A 46 6.59 -25.51 22.28
N VAL A 47 5.42 -25.07 22.75
CA VAL A 47 4.78 -25.55 23.98
C VAL A 47 3.32 -25.89 23.70
N ASP A 48 2.87 -27.04 24.20
CA ASP A 48 1.46 -27.40 24.16
C ASP A 48 0.68 -26.53 25.16
N ILE A 49 -0.34 -25.82 24.67
CA ILE A 49 -1.03 -24.81 25.47
C ILE A 49 -1.86 -25.39 26.62
N LYS A 50 -2.25 -26.67 26.56
CA LYS A 50 -3.07 -27.34 27.59
C LYS A 50 -2.18 -27.96 28.68
N THR A 51 -1.18 -28.72 28.27
CA THR A 51 -0.31 -29.52 29.15
C THR A 51 0.93 -28.75 29.62
N LYS A 52 1.25 -27.62 28.97
CA LYS A 52 2.46 -26.81 29.19
C LYS A 52 3.77 -27.57 28.93
N GLN A 53 3.71 -28.71 28.25
CA GLN A 53 4.87 -29.52 27.91
C GLN A 53 5.55 -29.03 26.63
N LYS A 54 6.86 -29.28 26.52
CA LYS A 54 7.64 -28.97 25.31
C LYS A 54 7.17 -29.86 24.16
N VAL A 55 6.84 -29.26 23.02
CA VAL A 55 6.46 -29.95 21.79
C VAL A 55 7.18 -29.31 20.59
N LYS A 56 7.03 -29.89 19.40
CA LYS A 56 7.42 -29.24 18.15
C LYS A 56 6.24 -28.47 17.57
N ALA A 57 6.51 -27.36 16.88
CA ALA A 57 5.50 -26.60 16.17
C ALA A 57 4.83 -27.46 15.09
N GLN A 58 3.53 -27.28 14.87
CA GLN A 58 2.82 -27.95 13.79
C GLN A 58 3.24 -27.39 12.42
N VAL A 59 3.26 -28.26 11.41
CA VAL A 59 3.61 -27.89 10.03
C VAL A 59 2.33 -27.78 9.23
N GLU A 60 1.92 -26.55 8.92
CA GLU A 60 0.66 -26.28 8.21
C GLU A 60 0.85 -26.06 6.71
N ARG A 61 1.98 -25.47 6.32
CA ARG A 61 2.26 -25.10 4.91
C ARG A 61 3.69 -25.48 4.56
N HIS A 62 3.90 -25.74 3.28
CA HIS A 62 5.18 -26.21 2.73
C HIS A 62 5.83 -25.20 1.78
N ASP A 63 5.18 -24.07 1.50
CA ASP A 63 5.76 -23.00 0.67
C ASP A 63 7.01 -22.42 1.33
N ILE A 64 8.08 -22.27 0.55
CA ILE A 64 9.36 -21.72 1.03
C ILE A 64 9.32 -20.19 1.07
N CYS A 65 8.65 -19.56 0.10
CA CYS A 65 8.59 -18.11 -0.04
C CYS A 65 7.22 -17.68 -0.58
N ALA A 66 6.61 -16.67 0.05
CA ALA A 66 5.36 -16.06 -0.42
C ALA A 66 5.51 -14.55 -0.68
N VAL A 67 6.73 -14.05 -0.86
CA VAL A 67 7.00 -12.62 -1.08
C VAL A 67 6.30 -12.10 -2.34
N ALA A 68 6.30 -12.88 -3.44
CA ALA A 68 5.61 -12.49 -4.67
C ALA A 68 4.10 -12.37 -4.48
N ALA A 69 3.48 -13.35 -3.80
CA ALA A 69 2.05 -13.30 -3.48
C ALA A 69 1.72 -12.14 -2.52
N ALA A 70 2.58 -11.87 -1.54
CA ALA A 70 2.43 -10.72 -0.66
C ALA A 70 2.55 -9.38 -1.40
N GLY A 71 3.30 -9.32 -2.51
CA GLY A 71 3.33 -8.16 -3.39
C GLY A 71 1.95 -7.85 -3.99
N VAL A 72 1.27 -8.86 -4.55
CA VAL A 72 -0.09 -8.72 -5.10
C VAL A 72 -1.09 -8.29 -4.03
N VAL A 73 -0.99 -8.88 -2.82
CA VAL A 73 -1.83 -8.46 -1.69
C VAL A 73 -1.53 -7.00 -1.31
N GLY A 74 -0.26 -6.60 -1.29
CA GLY A 74 0.16 -5.23 -1.03
C GLY A 74 -0.39 -4.23 -2.04
N GLU A 75 -0.39 -4.57 -3.33
CA GLU A 75 -1.00 -3.75 -4.39
C GLU A 75 -2.51 -3.60 -4.19
N ALA A 76 -3.20 -4.69 -3.84
CA ALA A 76 -4.64 -4.65 -3.60
C ALA A 76 -5.00 -3.79 -2.38
N VAL A 77 -4.26 -3.91 -1.28
CA VAL A 77 -4.43 -3.05 -0.10
C VAL A 77 -4.14 -1.59 -0.45
N LEU A 78 -3.05 -1.31 -1.16
CA LEU A 78 -2.73 0.07 -1.57
C LEU A 78 -3.83 0.67 -2.47
N ALA A 79 -4.38 -0.11 -3.40
CA ALA A 79 -5.48 0.34 -4.25
C ALA A 79 -6.75 0.66 -3.43
N PHE A 80 -7.04 -0.14 -2.41
CA PHE A 80 -8.16 0.10 -1.50
C PHE A 80 -8.00 1.42 -0.72
N GLU A 81 -6.83 1.63 -0.10
CA GLU A 81 -6.54 2.86 0.64
C GLU A 81 -6.55 4.11 -0.26
N LEU A 82 -6.05 4.00 -1.50
CA LEU A 82 -6.11 5.11 -2.46
C LEU A 82 -7.54 5.40 -2.89
N ALA A 83 -8.39 4.39 -3.07
CA ALA A 83 -9.80 4.56 -3.39
C ALA A 83 -10.58 5.22 -2.24
N ASP A 84 -10.27 4.85 -0.99
CA ASP A 84 -10.85 5.49 0.20
C ASP A 84 -10.48 6.97 0.28
N ALA A 85 -9.19 7.29 0.14
CA ALA A 85 -8.72 8.67 0.12
C ALA A 85 -9.31 9.49 -1.06
N MET A 86 -9.52 8.87 -2.22
CA MET A 86 -10.23 9.51 -3.34
C MET A 86 -11.70 9.77 -3.01
N THR A 87 -12.36 8.81 -2.35
CA THR A 87 -13.76 8.94 -1.94
C THR A 87 -13.93 10.04 -0.90
N GLU A 88 -13.06 10.10 0.11
CA GLU A 88 -13.05 11.17 1.10
C GLU A 88 -12.83 12.55 0.46
N LYS A 89 -11.87 12.66 -0.47
CA LYS A 89 -11.51 13.94 -1.09
C LYS A 89 -12.52 14.43 -2.12
N PHE A 90 -13.04 13.54 -2.96
CA PHE A 90 -13.85 13.92 -4.13
C PHE A 90 -15.34 13.62 -3.96
N GLY A 91 -15.70 12.72 -3.04
CA GLY A 91 -17.08 12.31 -2.78
C GLY A 91 -17.83 11.79 -4.01
N GLY A 92 -19.15 11.83 -3.92
CA GLY A 92 -20.07 11.46 -5.00
C GLY A 92 -20.65 10.06 -4.84
N ASP A 93 -21.90 9.91 -5.25
CA ASP A 93 -22.65 8.64 -5.16
C ASP A 93 -22.53 7.80 -6.45
N SER A 94 -21.84 8.34 -7.46
CA SER A 94 -21.54 7.65 -8.71
C SER A 94 -20.15 8.01 -9.23
N LEU A 95 -19.55 7.10 -10.02
CA LEU A 95 -18.24 7.35 -10.65
C LEU A 95 -18.25 8.60 -11.54
N SER A 96 -19.36 8.88 -12.23
CA SER A 96 -19.51 10.05 -13.10
C SER A 96 -19.47 11.35 -12.31
N GLU A 97 -20.08 11.37 -11.13
CA GLU A 97 -20.05 12.51 -10.22
C GLU A 97 -18.66 12.70 -9.61
N MET A 98 -18.06 11.64 -9.06
CA MET A 98 -16.71 11.70 -8.51
C MET A 98 -15.72 12.20 -9.57
N LYS A 99 -15.85 11.72 -10.82
CA LYS A 99 -15.02 12.17 -11.94
C LYS A 99 -15.19 13.66 -12.24
N ARG A 100 -16.41 14.17 -12.23
CA ARG A 100 -16.68 15.62 -12.42
C ARG A 100 -16.01 16.45 -11.32
N ASN A 101 -16.08 16.01 -10.06
CA ASN A 101 -15.45 16.67 -8.92
C ASN A 101 -13.91 16.65 -9.03
N TYR A 102 -13.35 15.48 -9.36
CA TYR A 102 -11.92 15.32 -9.64
C TYR A 102 -11.45 16.25 -10.77
N ASP A 103 -12.14 16.26 -11.91
CA ASP A 103 -11.77 17.10 -13.06
C ASP A 103 -11.83 18.60 -12.70
N GLY A 104 -12.80 19.00 -11.86
CA GLY A 104 -12.90 20.34 -11.30
C GLY A 104 -11.70 20.71 -10.44
N TYR A 105 -11.32 19.83 -9.51
CA TYR A 105 -10.12 20.00 -8.69
C TYR A 105 -8.85 20.11 -9.54
N ILE A 106 -8.67 19.26 -10.54
CA ILE A 106 -7.49 19.32 -11.42
C ILE A 106 -7.44 20.62 -12.22
N ARG A 107 -8.57 21.16 -12.69
CA ARG A 107 -8.60 22.49 -13.34
C ARG A 107 -8.15 23.60 -12.38
N GLN A 108 -8.63 23.57 -11.14
CA GLN A 108 -8.23 24.53 -10.11
C GLN A 108 -6.72 24.45 -9.83
N VAL A 109 -6.18 23.24 -9.62
CA VAL A 109 -4.75 23.03 -9.34
C VAL A 109 -3.88 23.50 -10.51
N LYS A 110 -4.30 23.29 -11.77
CA LYS A 110 -3.57 23.76 -12.94
C LYS A 110 -3.58 25.27 -13.14
N SER A 111 -4.51 25.97 -12.49
CA SER A 111 -4.60 27.44 -12.54
C SER A 111 -3.75 28.14 -11.47
N PHE A 112 -3.15 27.37 -10.55
CA PHE A 112 -2.19 27.83 -9.56
C PHE A 112 -0.79 27.98 -10.17
#